data_AF-A0A3E0PMN2-F1
#
_entry.id   AF-A0A3E0PMN2-F1
#
_cell.length_a   1.000
_cell.length_b   1.000
_cell.length_c   1.000
_cell.angle_alpha   90.00
_cell.angle_beta   90.00
_cell.angle_gamma   90.00
#
_symmetry.space_group_name_H-M   'P 1'
#
loop_
_entity.id
_entity.type
_entity.pdbx_description
1 polymer ?
#
loop_
_entity_poly.entity_id
_entity_poly.type
_entity_poly.pdbx_seq_one_letter_code
_entity_poly.pdbx_strand_id
1 'polypeptide(L)'
;MAQQNPDAAPHGESGTPAAAPRRRGLAALVWFCLAFYALAILSGVHTVAAWEPNDAGDHVYSFALVICLGYWATGDARRRGEPICRSLRIWFYVFATIVVPGYVIGTRGWKGLGWVLLHALCWYALYAIVFQVTGTLAFGASWWGIADA
;
A
#
# COMPACT_ATOMS: atom_id res chain seq x y z
N MET A 1 -39.16 -46.71 25.05
CA MET A 1 -39.89 -45.52 25.52
C MET A 1 -38.95 -44.33 25.38
N ALA A 2 -39.09 -43.58 24.28
CA ALA A 2 -38.27 -42.42 23.98
C ALA A 2 -39.01 -41.17 24.47
N GLN A 3 -38.37 -40.43 25.37
CA GLN A 3 -38.93 -39.23 25.99
C GLN A 3 -38.73 -38.05 25.03
N GLN A 4 -39.77 -37.73 24.26
CA GLN A 4 -39.85 -36.51 23.44
C GLN A 4 -39.79 -35.30 24.38
N ASN A 5 -38.85 -34.39 24.12
CA ASN A 5 -38.71 -33.13 24.85
C ASN A 5 -39.46 -32.02 24.07
N PRO A 6 -40.63 -31.54 24.54
CA PRO A 6 -41.49 -30.62 23.79
C PRO A 6 -41.13 -29.12 23.94
N ASP A 7 -40.07 -28.76 24.68
CA ASP A 7 -39.77 -27.35 25.03
C ASP A 7 -38.74 -26.66 24.11
N ALA A 8 -38.71 -27.00 22.82
CA ALA A 8 -37.94 -26.25 21.84
C ALA A 8 -38.69 -24.96 21.47
N ALA A 9 -38.56 -23.94 22.31
CA ALA A 9 -39.04 -22.60 22.02
C ALA A 9 -38.43 -22.09 20.70
N PRO A 10 -39.21 -21.47 19.80
CA PRO A 10 -38.67 -20.83 18.61
C PRO A 10 -37.88 -19.59 19.07
N HIS A 11 -36.55 -19.70 19.07
CA HIS A 11 -35.64 -18.57 19.23
C HIS A 11 -35.75 -17.67 17.99
N GLY A 12 -36.83 -16.89 17.96
CA GLY A 12 -37.02 -15.76 17.07
C GLY A 12 -36.19 -14.59 17.55
N GLU A 13 -34.95 -14.50 17.09
CA GLU A 13 -34.23 -13.23 16.97
C GLU A 13 -33.46 -13.26 15.66
N SER A 14 -34.19 -13.05 14.56
CA SER A 14 -33.62 -12.56 13.31
C SER A 14 -33.20 -11.10 13.50
N GLY A 15 -32.22 -10.88 14.37
CA GLY A 15 -31.55 -9.60 14.51
C GLY A 15 -30.78 -9.35 13.22
N THR A 16 -31.45 -8.71 12.25
CA THR A 16 -30.82 -8.25 11.02
C THR A 16 -29.54 -7.52 11.40
N PRO A 17 -28.35 -8.06 11.07
CA PRO A 17 -27.10 -7.47 11.52
C PRO A 17 -27.02 -6.05 10.99
N ALA A 18 -26.92 -5.09 11.90
CA ALA A 18 -26.79 -3.68 11.59
C ALA A 18 -25.64 -3.47 10.60
N ALA A 19 -25.99 -3.20 9.34
CA ALA A 19 -25.03 -2.95 8.27
C ALA A 19 -24.32 -1.61 8.50
N ALA A 20 -23.31 -1.60 9.36
CA ALA A 20 -22.45 -0.46 9.63
C ALA A 20 -21.26 -0.41 8.63
N PRO A 21 -20.49 0.70 8.54
CA PRO A 21 -20.52 1.63 7.42
C PRO A 21 -19.35 1.43 6.44
N ARG A 22 -19.67 1.13 5.17
CA ARG A 22 -18.71 0.99 4.04
C ARG A 22 -17.81 2.22 3.78
N ARG A 23 -18.20 3.42 4.22
CA ARG A 23 -17.52 4.69 3.85
C ARG A 23 -16.11 4.87 4.43
N ARG A 24 -15.81 4.32 5.61
CA ARG A 24 -14.48 4.47 6.25
C ARG A 24 -13.36 3.80 5.43
N GLY A 25 -13.68 2.78 4.64
CA GLY A 25 -12.70 2.04 3.86
C GLY A 25 -12.10 2.83 2.69
N LEU A 26 -12.87 3.74 2.09
CA LEU A 26 -12.43 4.50 0.91
C LEU A 26 -11.40 5.57 1.29
N ALA A 27 -11.63 6.29 2.38
CA ALA A 27 -10.71 7.32 2.86
C ALA A 27 -9.31 6.75 3.17
N ALA A 28 -9.23 5.59 3.84
CA ALA A 28 -7.96 4.93 4.12
C ALA A 28 -7.21 4.51 2.85
N LEU A 29 -7.93 4.08 1.82
CA LEU A 29 -7.34 3.75 0.52
C LEU A 29 -6.80 5.01 -0.18
N VAL A 30 -7.57 6.10 -0.18
CA VAL A 30 -7.15 7.38 -0.77
C VAL A 30 -5.91 7.90 -0.07
N TRP A 31 -5.89 7.93 1.27
CA TRP A 31 -4.72 8.36 2.04
C TRP A 31 -3.49 7.50 1.78
N PHE A 32 -3.66 6.18 1.66
CA PHE A 32 -2.57 5.30 1.25
C PHE A 32 -2.05 5.67 -0.15
N CYS A 33 -2.92 5.81 -1.15
CA CYS A 33 -2.49 6.16 -2.50
C CYS A 33 -1.76 7.50 -2.53
N LEU A 34 -2.26 8.50 -1.80
CA LEU A 34 -1.62 9.79 -1.68
C LEU A 34 -0.22 9.67 -1.06
N ALA A 35 -0.08 8.96 0.06
CA ALA A 35 1.21 8.75 0.70
C ALA A 35 2.19 7.95 -0.19
N PHE A 36 1.70 6.89 -0.84
CA PHE A 36 2.49 6.03 -1.71
C PHE A 36 3.05 6.77 -2.92
N TYR A 37 2.23 7.60 -3.58
CA TYR A 37 2.68 8.42 -4.71
C TYR A 37 3.47 9.66 -4.29
N ALA A 38 3.19 10.23 -3.11
CA ALA A 38 4.03 11.27 -2.54
C ALA A 38 5.46 10.76 -2.31
N LEU A 39 5.63 9.53 -1.84
CA LEU A 39 6.94 8.89 -1.73
C LEU A 39 7.63 8.75 -3.09
N ALA A 40 6.90 8.40 -4.17
CA ALA A 40 7.48 8.34 -5.52
C ALA A 40 8.05 9.69 -5.96
N ILE A 41 7.28 10.77 -5.72
CA ILE A 41 7.69 12.14 -6.06
C ILE A 41 8.91 12.54 -5.23
N LEU A 42 8.85 12.38 -3.91
CA LEU A 42 9.94 12.76 -3.03
C LEU A 42 11.22 11.98 -3.33
N SER A 43 11.11 10.69 -3.64
CA SER A 43 12.24 9.87 -4.10
C SER A 43 12.81 10.40 -5.41
N GLY A 44 11.98 10.74 -6.41
CA GLY A 44 12.47 11.30 -7.68
C GLY A 44 13.21 12.63 -7.50
N VAL A 45 12.68 13.53 -6.66
CA VAL A 45 13.33 14.80 -6.32
C VAL A 45 14.63 14.56 -5.56
N HIS A 46 14.61 13.67 -4.56
CA HIS A 46 15.78 13.36 -3.75
C HIS A 46 16.94 12.82 -4.59
N THR A 47 16.68 11.90 -5.53
CA THR A 47 17.73 11.34 -6.39
C THR A 47 18.45 12.42 -7.21
N VAL A 48 17.76 13.49 -7.60
CA VAL A 48 18.38 14.62 -8.32
C VAL A 48 19.15 15.54 -7.36
N ALA A 49 18.59 15.81 -6.19
CA ALA A 49 19.20 16.70 -5.20
C ALA A 49 20.44 16.08 -4.52
N ALA A 50 20.43 14.77 -4.28
CA ALA A 50 21.51 14.02 -3.68
C ALA A 50 22.50 13.55 -4.76
N TRP A 51 23.09 14.52 -5.48
CA TRP A 51 24.17 14.23 -6.43
C TRP A 51 25.38 13.57 -5.72
N GLU A 52 25.52 13.81 -4.41
CA GLU A 52 26.38 13.05 -3.52
C GLU A 52 25.58 11.94 -2.79
N PRO A 53 26.14 10.73 -2.63
CA PRO A 53 25.48 9.64 -1.91
C PRO A 53 25.14 10.09 -0.48
N ASN A 54 23.85 10.17 -0.17
CA ASN A 54 23.36 10.42 1.18
C ASN A 54 22.65 9.17 1.71
N ASP A 55 23.44 8.28 2.33
CA ASP A 55 22.96 6.99 2.83
C ASP A 55 21.75 7.12 3.77
N ALA A 56 21.68 8.20 4.56
CA ALA A 56 20.59 8.41 5.50
C ALA A 56 19.25 8.70 4.79
N GLY A 57 19.26 9.48 3.71
CA GLY A 57 18.06 9.83 2.95
C GLY A 57 17.39 8.60 2.34
N ASP A 58 18.18 7.75 1.71
CA ASP A 58 17.71 6.55 1.01
C ASP A 58 17.05 5.53 1.96
N HIS A 59 17.58 5.41 3.18
CA HIS A 59 16.98 4.57 4.22
C HIS A 59 15.64 5.12 4.72
N VAL A 60 15.47 6.44 4.81
CA VAL A 60 14.20 7.06 5.25
C VAL A 60 13.08 6.77 4.26
N TYR A 61 13.31 6.90 2.95
CA TYR A 61 12.28 6.61 1.95
C TYR A 61 11.89 5.13 1.94
N SER A 62 12.89 4.25 2.02
CA SER A 62 12.67 2.80 2.10
C SER A 62 11.84 2.43 3.33
N PHE A 63 12.18 3.01 4.48
CA PHE A 63 11.45 2.78 5.73
C PHE A 63 10.02 3.34 5.67
N ALA A 64 9.82 4.54 5.13
CA ALA A 64 8.51 5.14 4.97
C ALA A 64 7.61 4.32 4.02
N LEU A 65 8.17 3.81 2.92
CA LEU A 65 7.47 2.94 1.97
C LEU A 65 7.01 1.65 2.66
N VAL A 66 7.89 1.04 3.44
CA VAL A 66 7.61 -0.18 4.20
C VAL A 66 6.46 0.03 5.21
N ILE A 67 6.48 1.13 5.96
CA ILE A 67 5.38 1.50 6.87
C ILE A 67 4.07 1.70 6.09
N CYS A 68 4.14 2.41 4.96
CA CYS A 68 2.98 2.70 4.12
C CYS A 68 2.30 1.41 3.64
N LEU A 69 3.09 0.46 3.14
CA LEU A 69 2.61 -0.85 2.68
C LEU A 69 2.04 -1.70 3.82
N GLY A 70 2.75 -1.79 4.95
CA GLY A 70 2.30 -2.56 6.11
C GLY A 70 1.00 -2.02 6.72
N TYR A 71 0.86 -0.70 6.81
CA TYR A 71 -0.35 -0.03 7.27
C TYR A 71 -1.54 -0.33 6.34
N TRP A 72 -1.34 -0.21 5.03
CA TRP A 72 -2.37 -0.50 4.04
C TRP A 72 -2.81 -1.95 4.08
N ALA A 73 -1.87 -2.91 4.11
CA ALA A 73 -2.20 -4.32 4.14
C ALA A 73 -2.99 -4.70 5.39
N THR A 74 -2.61 -4.16 6.55
CA THR A 74 -3.33 -4.35 7.81
C THR A 74 -4.74 -3.76 7.74
N GLY A 75 -4.90 -2.58 7.15
CA GLY A 75 -6.19 -1.95 6.92
C GLY A 75 -7.08 -2.75 5.95
N ASP A 76 -6.50 -3.23 4.85
CA ASP A 76 -7.21 -4.03 3.84
C ASP A 76 -7.72 -5.35 4.41
N ALA A 77 -6.87 -6.07 5.14
CA ALA A 77 -7.22 -7.32 5.79
C ALA A 77 -8.39 -7.15 6.79
N ARG A 78 -8.35 -6.07 7.59
CA ARG A 78 -9.46 -5.72 8.51
C ARG A 78 -10.77 -5.45 7.76
N ARG A 79 -10.72 -4.76 6.62
CA ARG A 79 -11.92 -4.48 5.82
C ARG A 79 -12.53 -5.74 5.20
N ARG A 80 -11.71 -6.75 4.94
CA ARG A 80 -12.14 -8.03 4.37
C ARG A 80 -12.69 -9.00 5.41
N GLY A 81 -12.64 -8.65 6.70
CA GLY A 81 -13.08 -9.53 7.78
C GLY A 81 -12.06 -10.61 8.16
N GLU A 82 -10.85 -10.55 7.58
CA GLU A 82 -9.77 -11.53 7.82
C GLU A 82 -8.59 -10.82 8.50
N PRO A 83 -8.69 -10.45 9.79
CA PRO A 83 -7.62 -9.72 10.46
C PRO A 83 -6.34 -10.56 10.54
N ILE A 84 -5.22 -9.98 10.10
CA ILE A 84 -3.90 -10.60 10.24
C ILE A 84 -3.63 -10.92 11.72
N CYS A 85 -3.24 -12.18 11.99
CA CYS A 85 -2.85 -12.66 13.32
C CYS A 85 -1.82 -11.71 13.94
N ARG A 86 -1.94 -11.45 15.25
CA ARG A 86 -1.11 -10.45 15.94
C ARG A 86 0.39 -10.73 15.80
N SER A 87 0.79 -12.00 15.83
CA SER A 87 2.15 -12.48 15.59
C SER A 87 2.64 -12.24 14.17
N LEU A 88 1.75 -12.30 13.18
CA LEU A 88 2.10 -12.11 11.77
C LEU A 88 2.21 -10.63 11.37
N ARG A 89 1.64 -9.72 12.16
CA ARG A 89 1.64 -8.29 11.83
C ARG A 89 3.05 -7.72 11.68
N ILE A 90 4.01 -8.13 12.51
CA ILE A 90 5.37 -7.59 12.44
C ILE A 90 6.04 -7.95 11.11
N TRP A 91 5.77 -9.14 10.55
CA TRP A 91 6.33 -9.56 9.28
C TRP A 91 5.80 -8.74 8.09
N PHE A 92 4.57 -8.22 8.19
CA PHE A 92 4.02 -7.29 7.19
C PHE A 92 4.73 -5.92 7.18
N TYR A 93 5.39 -5.55 8.27
CA TYR A 93 6.25 -4.36 8.31
C TYR A 93 7.69 -4.72 7.97
N VAL A 94 8.27 -5.80 8.50
CA VAL A 94 9.68 -6.12 8.23
C VAL A 94 9.92 -6.49 6.76
N PHE A 95 9.00 -7.26 6.17
CA PHE A 95 9.12 -7.77 4.80
C PHE A 95 8.04 -7.20 3.89
N ALA A 96 7.63 -5.95 4.11
CA ALA A 96 6.47 -5.36 3.45
C ALA A 96 6.53 -5.45 1.92
N THR A 97 7.71 -5.24 1.32
CA THR A 97 7.94 -5.28 -0.13
C THR A 97 7.68 -6.65 -0.76
N ILE A 98 7.74 -7.74 0.01
CA ILE A 98 7.51 -9.11 -0.46
C ILE A 98 6.16 -9.64 0.05
N VAL A 99 5.93 -9.51 1.36
CA VAL A 99 4.74 -10.05 2.04
C VAL A 99 3.48 -9.33 1.60
N VAL A 100 3.50 -8.01 1.37
CA VAL A 100 2.30 -7.28 0.94
C VAL A 100 1.87 -7.69 -0.48
N PRO A 101 2.74 -7.70 -1.50
CA PRO A 101 2.38 -8.26 -2.81
C PRO A 101 1.91 -9.71 -2.73
N GLY A 102 2.61 -10.56 -1.98
CA GLY A 102 2.22 -11.96 -1.77
C GLY A 102 0.82 -12.10 -1.16
N TYR A 103 0.51 -11.29 -0.15
CA TYR A 103 -0.83 -11.21 0.45
C TYR A 103 -1.89 -10.77 -0.56
N VAL A 104 -1.62 -9.75 -1.37
CA VAL A 104 -2.58 -9.23 -2.37
C VAL A 104 -2.85 -10.28 -3.46
N ILE A 105 -1.80 -10.94 -3.95
CA ILE A 105 -1.91 -11.99 -4.95
C ILE A 105 -2.63 -13.21 -4.36
N GLY A 106 -2.28 -13.63 -3.16
CA GLY A 106 -2.91 -14.76 -2.48
C GLY A 106 -4.40 -14.55 -2.21
N THR A 107 -4.80 -13.34 -1.78
CA THR A 107 -6.20 -13.05 -1.42
C THR A 107 -7.08 -12.62 -2.61
N ARG A 108 -6.50 -12.25 -3.76
CA ARG A 108 -7.25 -11.74 -4.93
C ARG A 108 -6.94 -12.46 -6.24
N GLY A 109 -6.06 -13.46 -6.23
CA GLY A 109 -5.59 -14.19 -7.40
C GLY A 109 -4.98 -13.29 -8.48
N TRP A 110 -5.26 -13.60 -9.75
CA TRP A 110 -4.76 -12.85 -10.92
C TRP A 110 -5.15 -11.37 -10.92
N LYS A 111 -6.32 -11.01 -10.38
CA LYS A 111 -6.72 -9.60 -10.24
C LYS A 111 -5.80 -8.86 -9.27
N GLY A 112 -5.36 -9.53 -8.20
CA GLY A 112 -4.38 -9.00 -7.26
C GLY A 112 -3.04 -8.71 -7.93
N LEU A 113 -2.55 -9.66 -8.74
CA LEU A 113 -1.33 -9.48 -9.51
C LEU A 113 -1.43 -8.26 -10.44
N GLY A 114 -2.51 -8.14 -11.21
CA GLY A 114 -2.74 -6.98 -12.08
C GLY A 114 -2.72 -5.66 -11.32
N TRP A 115 -3.32 -5.62 -10.11
CA TRP A 115 -3.28 -4.44 -9.24
C TRP A 115 -1.87 -4.10 -8.75
N VAL A 116 -1.10 -5.09 -8.32
CA VAL A 116 0.30 -4.90 -7.88
C VAL A 116 1.15 -4.37 -9.03
N LEU A 117 1.05 -5.00 -10.21
CA LEU A 117 1.78 -4.57 -11.40
C LEU A 117 1.41 -3.16 -11.83
N LEU A 118 0.11 -2.83 -11.86
CA LEU A 118 -0.35 -1.49 -12.21
C LEU A 118 0.23 -0.43 -11.28
N HIS A 119 0.16 -0.63 -9.96
CA HIS A 119 0.71 0.32 -9.01
C HIS A 119 2.23 0.43 -9.08
N ALA A 120 2.94 -0.69 -9.28
CA ALA A 120 4.37 -0.67 -9.49
C ALA A 120 4.74 0.16 -10.73
N LEU A 121 4.06 -0.08 -11.86
CA LEU A 121 4.26 0.66 -13.10
C LEU A 121 3.95 2.15 -12.92
N CYS A 122 2.81 2.50 -12.33
CA CYS A 122 2.46 3.89 -12.06
C CYS A 122 3.46 4.59 -11.12
N TRP A 123 3.95 3.87 -10.11
CA TRP A 123 4.94 4.41 -9.17
C TRP A 123 6.26 4.69 -9.87
N TYR A 124 6.79 3.73 -10.64
CA TYR A 124 8.02 3.90 -11.42
C TYR A 124 7.89 4.97 -12.50
N ALA A 125 6.75 5.03 -13.20
CA ALA A 125 6.50 6.05 -14.20
C ALA A 125 6.48 7.45 -13.57
N LEU A 126 5.78 7.63 -12.44
CA LEU A 126 5.75 8.90 -11.71
C LEU A 126 7.14 9.29 -11.21
N TYR A 127 7.87 8.35 -10.60
CA TYR A 127 9.26 8.56 -10.18
C TYR A 127 10.13 9.03 -11.35
N ALA A 128 10.09 8.34 -12.49
CA ALA A 128 10.90 8.67 -13.66
C ALA A 128 10.54 10.04 -14.25
N ILE A 129 9.26 10.37 -14.33
CA ILE A 129 8.80 11.70 -14.78
C ILE A 129 9.34 12.78 -13.86
N VAL A 130 9.18 12.61 -12.54
CA VAL A 130 9.65 13.60 -11.55
C VAL A 130 11.17 13.74 -11.62
N PHE A 131 11.90 12.63 -11.67
CA PHE A 131 13.36 12.63 -11.83
C PHE A 131 13.80 13.43 -13.08
N GLN A 132 13.18 13.16 -14.24
CA GLN A 132 13.52 13.87 -15.48
C GLN A 132 13.16 15.36 -15.44
N VAL A 133 12.00 15.70 -14.90
CA VAL A 133 11.55 17.10 -14.75
C VAL A 133 12.47 17.84 -13.78
N THR A 134 12.73 17.28 -12.61
CA THR A 134 13.60 17.90 -11.60
C THR A 134 15.03 18.06 -12.12
N GLY A 135 15.59 17.05 -12.80
CA GLY A 135 16.92 17.14 -13.42
C GLY A 135 16.99 18.22 -14.49
N THR A 136 15.99 18.28 -15.37
CA THR A 136 15.90 19.33 -16.41
C THR A 136 15.81 20.73 -15.80
N LEU A 137 15.02 20.90 -14.74
CA LEU A 137 14.87 22.19 -14.06
C LEU A 137 16.15 22.60 -13.29
N ALA A 138 16.86 21.64 -12.70
CA ALA A 138 18.06 21.91 -11.90
C ALA A 138 19.29 22.17 -12.77
N PHE A 139 19.47 21.43 -13.87
CA PHE A 139 20.71 21.41 -14.64
C PHE A 139 20.57 21.87 -16.10
N GLY A 140 19.34 22.14 -16.58
CA GLY A 140 19.11 22.68 -17.93
C GLY A 140 19.61 21.77 -19.04
N ALA A 141 20.34 22.34 -20.01
CA ALA A 141 20.88 21.64 -21.18
C ALA A 141 21.92 20.56 -20.82
N SER A 142 22.70 20.81 -19.76
CA SER A 142 23.72 19.87 -19.28
C SER A 142 23.14 18.53 -18.80
N TRP A 143 21.88 18.51 -18.30
CA TRP A 143 21.16 17.28 -17.95
C TRP A 143 21.03 16.31 -19.13
N TRP A 144 20.89 16.88 -20.33
CA TRP A 144 20.71 16.15 -21.58
C TRP A 144 22.03 15.90 -22.32
N GLY A 145 23.17 16.24 -21.70
CA GLY A 145 24.49 16.10 -22.31
C GLY A 145 24.75 17.09 -23.46
N ILE A 146 23.96 18.15 -23.58
CA ILE A 146 24.19 19.22 -24.54
C ILE A 146 25.21 20.17 -23.91
N ALA A 147 26.41 20.24 -24.49
CA ALA A 147 27.44 21.16 -24.04
C ALA A 147 26.96 22.61 -24.21
N ASP A 148 27.17 23.43 -23.18
CA ASP A 148 26.91 24.87 -23.27
C ASP A 148 27.87 25.46 -24.32
N ALA A 149 27.29 25.97 -25.41
CA ALA A 149 28.02 26.60 -26.53
C ALA A 149 28.48 28.02 -26.19
#